data_AF-A0A9W8RGG5-F1
#
_entry.id   AF-A0A9W8RGG5-F1
#
_cell.length_a   1.000
_cell.length_b   1.000
_cell.length_c   1.000
_cell.angle_alpha   90.00
_cell.angle_beta   90.00
_cell.angle_gamma   90.00
#
_symmetry.space_group_name_H-M   'P 1'
#
loop_
_entity.id
_entity.type
_entity.pdbx_description
1 polymer ?
#
loop_
_entity_poly.entity_id
_entity_poly.type
_entity_poly.pdbx_seq_one_letter_code
_entity_poly.pdbx_strand_id
1 'polypeptide(L)'
;MKFTLIAALLAPVVAAIPKELQERTGCGDNCARAVVPGFRGPAVVASYQADCNAYLEVTTTPPAKTVYVTKSVPTYASACSGEARYLTACSCASASPVTIEAPTPTVTKVVFV
;
A
#
# COMPACT_ATOMS: atom_id res chain seq x y z
N MET A 1 -14.66 40.98 44.42
CA MET A 1 -14.30 41.20 43.01
C MET A 1 -14.02 39.85 42.38
N LYS A 2 -14.62 39.60 41.21
CA LYS A 2 -14.88 38.29 40.59
C LYS A 2 -13.56 37.69 40.05
N PHE A 3 -13.12 36.53 40.56
CA PHE A 3 -12.08 35.72 39.92
C PHE A 3 -12.77 34.61 39.13
N THR A 4 -12.89 34.79 37.81
CA THR A 4 -13.37 33.75 36.89
C THR A 4 -12.24 32.76 36.63
N LEU A 5 -12.31 31.60 37.28
CA LEU A 5 -11.54 30.41 36.92
C LEU A 5 -12.17 29.78 35.67
N ILE A 6 -11.49 29.90 34.53
CA ILE A 6 -11.83 29.14 33.33
C ILE A 6 -11.23 27.74 33.53
N ALA A 7 -12.06 26.80 34.01
CA ALA A 7 -11.73 25.38 33.98
C ALA A 7 -11.76 24.92 32.51
N ALA A 8 -10.60 24.93 31.85
CA ALA A 8 -10.43 24.23 30.59
C ALA A 8 -10.52 22.73 30.88
N LEU A 9 -11.72 22.17 30.70
CA LEU A 9 -11.97 20.74 30.61
C LEU A 9 -11.12 20.20 29.44
N LEU A 10 -10.00 19.59 29.78
CA LEU A 10 -9.29 18.66 28.90
C LEU A 10 -10.22 17.45 28.69
N ALA A 11 -10.98 17.47 27.60
CA ALA A 11 -11.57 16.25 27.09
C ALA A 11 -10.43 15.32 26.65
N PRO A 12 -10.39 14.04 27.07
CA PRO A 12 -9.50 13.09 26.43
C PRO A 12 -10.04 12.89 25.00
N VAL A 13 -9.33 13.48 24.03
CA VAL A 13 -9.43 13.01 22.65
C VAL A 13 -8.87 11.59 22.69
N VAL A 14 -9.75 10.60 22.82
CA VAL A 14 -9.41 9.21 22.50
C VAL A 14 -9.14 9.23 21.00
N ALA A 15 -7.89 9.49 20.63
CA ALA A 15 -7.40 9.17 19.32
C ALA A 15 -7.64 7.67 19.16
N ALA A 16 -8.57 7.29 18.27
CA ALA A 16 -8.74 5.91 17.89
C ALA A 16 -7.38 5.46 17.33
N ILE A 17 -6.62 4.72 18.12
CA ILE A 17 -5.40 4.07 17.66
C ILE A 17 -5.84 3.21 16.47
N PRO A 18 -5.21 3.33 15.29
CA PRO A 18 -5.54 2.44 14.19
C PRO A 18 -5.36 1.01 14.70
N LYS A 19 -6.33 0.14 14.44
CA LYS A 19 -6.35 -1.26 14.91
C LYS A 19 -5.01 -1.99 14.68
N GLU A 20 -4.28 -1.57 13.65
CA GLU A 20 -2.91 -1.99 13.28
C GLU A 20 -1.82 -1.76 14.35
N LEU A 21 -2.04 -0.85 15.31
CA LEU A 21 -1.11 -0.48 16.38
C LEU A 21 -1.56 -0.96 17.77
N GLN A 22 -2.61 -1.79 17.86
CA GLN A 22 -3.07 -2.30 19.13
C GLN A 22 -2.12 -3.38 19.67
N GLU A 23 -1.56 -3.13 20.86
CA GLU A 23 -0.65 -4.07 21.53
C GLU A 23 -1.37 -5.39 21.81
N ARG A 24 -0.76 -6.52 21.40
CA ARG A 24 -1.32 -7.87 21.62
C ARG A 24 -1.22 -8.21 23.11
N THR A 25 -2.34 -8.11 23.84
CA THR A 25 -2.46 -8.68 25.19
C THR A 25 -2.43 -10.21 25.09
N GLY A 26 -1.58 -10.86 25.89
CA GLY A 26 -1.12 -12.24 25.66
C GLY A 26 -2.19 -13.34 25.61
N CYS A 27 -1.79 -14.54 25.16
CA CYS A 27 -2.64 -15.70 24.84
C CYS A 27 -3.25 -16.46 26.04
N GLY A 28 -3.33 -15.84 27.22
CA GLY A 28 -3.79 -16.48 28.47
C GLY A 28 -5.23 -16.18 28.87
N ASP A 29 -5.93 -15.33 28.10
CA ASP A 29 -7.26 -14.85 28.43
C ASP A 29 -8.38 -15.79 27.96
N ASN A 30 -9.62 -15.42 28.28
CA ASN A 30 -10.80 -16.17 27.87
C ASN A 30 -11.03 -16.11 26.34
N CYS A 31 -10.49 -15.10 25.67
CA CYS A 31 -10.58 -14.95 24.21
C CYS A 31 -9.71 -15.99 23.50
N ALA A 32 -8.44 -16.12 23.91
CA ALA A 32 -7.51 -17.13 23.40
C ALA A 32 -8.04 -18.55 23.62
N ARG A 33 -8.69 -18.82 24.76
CA ARG A 33 -9.35 -20.11 25.03
C ARG A 33 -10.51 -20.42 24.09
N ALA A 34 -11.25 -19.39 23.65
CA ALA A 34 -12.35 -19.56 22.71
C ALA A 34 -11.86 -19.84 21.28
N VAL A 35 -10.76 -19.20 20.88
CA VAL A 35 -10.18 -19.29 19.53
C VAL A 35 -9.28 -20.51 19.35
N VAL A 36 -8.65 -21.02 20.42
CA VAL A 36 -7.79 -22.22 20.40
C VAL A 36 -8.39 -23.35 21.26
N PRO A 37 -9.59 -23.86 20.94
CA PRO A 37 -10.27 -24.84 21.77
C PRO A 37 -9.75 -26.26 21.49
N GLY A 38 -8.59 -26.62 22.05
CA GLY A 38 -7.97 -27.94 21.83
C GLY A 38 -8.89 -29.13 22.15
N PHE A 39 -9.84 -28.96 23.07
CA PHE A 39 -10.83 -29.97 23.44
C PHE A 39 -11.88 -30.27 22.34
N ARG A 40 -12.02 -29.40 21.33
CA ARG A 40 -12.97 -29.58 20.20
C ARG A 40 -12.40 -30.41 19.05
N GLY A 41 -11.15 -30.85 19.16
CA GLY A 41 -10.47 -31.63 18.14
C GLY A 41 -9.88 -30.79 16.99
N PRO A 42 -9.03 -31.41 16.15
CA PRO A 42 -8.16 -30.69 15.21
C PRO A 42 -8.91 -29.99 14.08
N ALA A 43 -10.04 -30.54 13.62
CA ALA A 43 -10.83 -29.94 12.54
C ALA A 43 -11.43 -28.59 12.95
N VAL A 44 -11.91 -28.46 14.19
CA VAL A 44 -12.49 -27.21 14.69
C VAL A 44 -11.40 -26.17 14.94
N VAL A 45 -10.27 -26.58 15.49
CA VAL A 45 -9.11 -25.69 15.67
C VAL A 45 -8.60 -25.16 14.32
N ALA A 46 -8.54 -26.02 13.30
CA ALA A 46 -8.14 -25.61 11.95
C ALA A 46 -9.13 -24.59 11.32
N SER A 47 -10.43 -24.76 11.55
CA SER A 47 -11.44 -23.78 11.12
C SER A 47 -11.23 -22.42 11.78
N TYR A 48 -11.01 -22.39 13.10
CA TYR A 48 -10.87 -21.12 13.82
C TYR A 48 -9.56 -20.42 13.47
N GLN A 49 -8.52 -21.19 13.17
CA GLN A 49 -7.28 -20.66 12.63
C GLN A 49 -7.50 -20.02 11.25
N ALA A 50 -8.34 -20.61 10.39
CA ALA A 50 -8.69 -20.01 9.10
C ALA A 50 -9.44 -18.68 9.27
N ASP A 51 -10.38 -18.61 10.22
CA ASP A 51 -11.10 -17.37 10.55
C ASP A 51 -10.16 -16.29 11.09
N CYS A 52 -9.19 -16.65 11.93
CA CYS A 52 -8.15 -15.72 12.39
C CYS A 52 -7.28 -15.20 11.25
N ASN A 53 -6.90 -16.07 10.31
CA ASN A 53 -6.10 -15.68 9.15
C ASN A 53 -6.89 -14.69 8.26
N ALA A 54 -8.18 -14.95 8.03
CA ALA A 54 -9.05 -14.04 7.28
C ALA A 54 -9.24 -12.69 8.01
N TYR A 55 -9.37 -12.70 9.33
CA TYR A 55 -9.51 -11.48 10.14
C TYR A 55 -8.25 -10.59 10.13
N LEU A 56 -7.08 -11.19 9.99
CA LEU A 56 -5.78 -10.52 9.96
C LEU A 56 -5.33 -10.15 8.54
N GLU A 57 -6.14 -10.45 7.52
CA GLU A 57 -5.83 -10.09 6.14
C GLU A 57 -5.92 -8.56 5.96
N VAL A 58 -4.81 -7.94 5.55
CA VAL A 58 -4.71 -6.50 5.30
C VAL A 58 -4.32 -6.27 3.85
N THR A 59 -5.14 -5.49 3.13
CA THR A 59 -4.85 -5.04 1.78
C THR A 59 -4.07 -3.73 1.83
N THR A 60 -2.91 -3.69 1.19
CA THR A 60 -2.14 -2.45 1.00
C THR A 60 -1.95 -2.16 -0.48
N THR A 61 -2.17 -0.91 -0.87
CA THR A 61 -1.92 -0.43 -2.23
C THR A 61 -0.67 0.44 -2.21
N PRO A 62 0.47 0.01 -2.79
CA PRO A 62 1.65 0.86 -2.88
C PRO A 62 1.40 2.04 -3.83
N PRO A 63 2.14 3.15 -3.69
CA PRO A 63 2.02 4.28 -4.60
C PRO A 63 2.47 3.90 -6.02
N ALA A 64 1.84 4.53 -7.02
CA ALA A 64 2.27 4.40 -8.42
C ALA A 64 3.72 4.90 -8.61
N LYS A 65 4.45 4.28 -9.54
CA LYS A 65 5.82 4.66 -9.91
C LYS A 65 5.88 5.05 -11.38
N THR A 66 6.43 6.23 -11.67
CA THR A 66 6.68 6.72 -13.04
C THR A 66 8.15 6.47 -13.44
N VAL A 67 8.38 5.99 -14.66
CA VAL A 67 9.73 5.83 -15.23
C VAL A 67 9.84 6.71 -16.47
N TYR A 68 10.84 7.60 -16.49
CA TYR A 68 11.16 8.43 -17.66
C TYR A 68 12.26 7.76 -18.47
N VAL A 69 12.06 7.64 -19.79
CA VAL A 69 13.08 7.17 -20.73
C VAL A 69 13.46 8.33 -21.63
N THR A 70 14.66 8.87 -21.44
CA THR A 70 15.24 9.84 -22.37
C THR A 70 15.67 9.12 -23.65
N LYS A 71 15.22 9.61 -24.80
CA LYS A 71 15.70 9.16 -26.12
C LYS A 71 16.66 10.20 -26.67
N SER A 72 17.66 9.75 -27.41
CA SER A 72 18.60 10.62 -28.13
C SER A 72 18.49 10.37 -29.62
N VAL A 73 18.91 11.35 -30.43
CA VAL A 73 19.00 11.19 -31.88
C VAL A 73 20.04 10.12 -32.20
N PRO A 74 19.69 9.07 -32.97
CA PRO A 74 20.62 8.00 -33.30
C PRO A 74 21.73 8.50 -34.23
N THR A 75 22.91 7.88 -34.18
CA THR A 75 24.11 8.31 -34.93
C THR A 75 23.88 8.42 -36.43
N TYR A 76 23.09 7.50 -37.02
CA TYR A 76 22.76 7.53 -38.44
C TYR A 76 21.97 8.79 -38.84
N ALA A 77 21.24 9.39 -37.89
CA ALA A 77 20.45 10.60 -38.06
C ALA A 77 21.20 11.86 -37.61
N SER A 78 22.53 11.81 -37.51
CA SER A 78 23.37 12.96 -37.16
C SER A 78 23.15 14.17 -38.09
N ALA A 79 22.77 13.94 -39.35
CA ALA A 79 22.41 14.99 -40.31
C ALA A 79 21.15 15.79 -39.94
N CYS A 80 20.31 15.29 -39.02
CA CYS A 80 19.14 16.04 -38.55
C CYS A 80 19.53 17.25 -37.69
N SER A 81 20.76 17.33 -37.17
CA SER A 81 21.23 18.47 -36.37
C SER A 81 20.36 18.78 -35.14
N GLY A 82 19.84 17.74 -34.48
CA GLY A 82 19.10 17.83 -33.21
C GLY A 82 17.71 17.17 -33.22
N GLU A 83 17.10 17.08 -32.04
CA GLU A 83 15.82 16.38 -31.83
C GLU A 83 14.67 17.00 -32.61
N ALA A 84 14.58 18.34 -32.69
CA ALA A 84 13.44 19.01 -33.33
C ALA A 84 13.31 18.62 -34.81
N ARG A 85 14.42 18.58 -35.56
CA ARG A 85 14.39 18.19 -36.98
C ARG A 85 14.24 16.68 -37.16
N TYR A 86 14.78 15.89 -36.22
CA TYR A 86 14.55 14.45 -36.22
C TYR A 86 13.07 14.12 -36.01
N LEU A 87 12.37 14.84 -35.12
CA LEU A 87 10.92 14.71 -34.94
C LEU A 87 10.14 15.09 -36.20
N THR A 88 10.52 16.16 -36.90
CA THR A 88 9.92 16.48 -38.21
C THR A 88 10.13 15.35 -39.22
N ALA A 89 11.33 14.78 -39.30
CA ALA A 89 11.63 13.66 -40.20
C ALA A 89 10.83 12.40 -39.82
N CYS A 90 10.63 12.13 -38.53
CA CYS A 90 9.75 11.06 -38.05
C CYS A 90 8.30 11.26 -38.50
N SER A 91 7.77 12.49 -38.45
CA SER A 91 6.44 12.80 -38.96
C SER A 91 6.33 12.54 -40.47
N CYS A 92 7.37 12.84 -41.26
CA CYS A 92 7.42 12.50 -42.68
C CYS A 92 7.42 10.98 -42.93
N ALA A 93 8.01 10.20 -42.02
CA ALA A 93 7.97 8.75 -42.04
C ALA A 93 6.67 8.17 -41.44
N SER A 94 5.68 9.00 -41.11
CA SER A 94 4.42 8.61 -40.46
C SER A 94 4.60 7.94 -39.10
N ALA A 95 5.73 8.18 -38.42
CA ALA A 95 5.94 7.75 -37.05
C ALA A 95 5.24 8.72 -36.09
N SER A 96 4.55 8.17 -35.09
CA SER A 96 3.86 8.95 -34.05
C SER A 96 4.46 8.64 -32.67
N PRO A 97 4.46 9.61 -31.74
CA PRO A 97 4.84 9.35 -30.37
C PRO A 97 3.86 8.34 -29.75
N VAL A 98 4.38 7.34 -29.06
CA VAL A 98 3.58 6.37 -28.33
C VAL A 98 3.84 6.57 -26.85
N THR A 99 2.78 6.79 -26.09
CA THR A 99 2.83 6.73 -24.63
C THR A 99 2.64 5.28 -24.23
N ILE A 100 3.62 4.72 -23.52
CA ILE A 100 3.50 3.38 -22.93
C ILE A 100 3.07 3.56 -21.48
N GLU A 101 1.89 3.05 -21.15
CA GLU A 101 1.45 2.98 -19.76
C GLU A 101 2.15 1.81 -19.08
N ALA A 102 2.88 2.10 -17.99
CA ALA A 102 3.52 1.06 -17.21
C ALA A 102 2.44 0.25 -16.45
N PRO A 103 2.60 -1.08 -16.28
CA PRO A 103 1.68 -1.86 -15.48
C PRO A 103 1.71 -1.37 -14.02
N THR A 104 0.54 -1.35 -13.39
CA THR A 104 0.44 -1.04 -11.95
C THR A 104 1.30 -2.03 -11.15
N PRO A 105 2.19 -1.56 -10.25
CA PRO A 105 3.01 -2.48 -9.46
C PRO A 105 2.12 -3.31 -8.51
N THR A 106 2.17 -4.64 -8.66
CA THR A 106 1.55 -5.56 -7.70
C THR A 106 2.64 -6.12 -6.79
N VAL A 107 2.51 -5.91 -5.47
CA VAL A 107 3.40 -6.50 -4.47
C VAL A 107 2.60 -7.46 -3.60
N THR A 108 2.95 -8.74 -3.65
CA THR A 108 2.40 -9.75 -2.74
C THR A 108 3.31 -9.86 -1.52
N LYS A 109 2.87 -9.35 -0.37
CA LYS A 109 3.59 -9.50 0.89
C LYS A 109 2.91 -10.58 1.72
N VAL A 110 3.64 -11.66 2.01
CA VAL A 110 3.18 -12.67 2.97
C VAL A 110 3.62 -12.22 4.36
N VAL A 111 2.67 -11.92 5.23
CA VAL A 111 2.94 -11.58 6.64
C VAL A 111 2.64 -12.81 7.47
N PHE A 112 3.62 -13.22 8.27
CA PHE A 112 3.45 -14.23 9.32
C PHE A 112 3.47 -13.49 10.67
N VAL A 113 2.54 -13.85 11.56
CA VAL A 113 2.38 -13.25 12.90
C VAL A 113 2.92 -14.18 13.97
#